data_AF-A0A7W5D3R2-F1
#
_entry.id   AF-A0A7W5D3R2-F1
#
_cell.length_a   1.000
_cell.length_b   1.000
_cell.length_c   1.000
_cell.angle_alpha   90.00
_cell.angle_beta   90.00
_cell.angle_gamma   90.00
#
_symmetry.space_group_name_H-M   'P 1'
#
loop_
_entity.id
_entity.type
_entity.pdbx_description
1 polymer ?
#
loop_
_entity_poly.entity_id
_entity_poly.type
_entity_poly.pdbx_seq_one_letter_code
_entity_poly.pdbx_strand_id
1 'polypeptide(L)'
;MLPIFLGMVLLGSASGQSGNAPILLHSSYALNTLPVAIYQNIKVDDFRRLVIGAFEDSGFSLTTIAKTKDEATQYKFSYSVPVGKKVRSAELVVRVNENQDRNKRCANCFLRLAELPDLATLQELPWMDQYEVAGHIFPAIDRAFAKIRADGQSAMDARFGFNYRDQWRGERNLYENSFVGIDLPDLKAATIASYRAAGFTFVGDDQKDPAMGRSELVFSFPIDPDQAAGVVYKILLVSQLDERGACFPCEMREAYDPYQQLPAAGLSGMSNRLSLEPRFAAARSLAFDQLKGATERHLRPRTVFFVPSKPAPLGSPRPRPVPPVVT
;
A
#
# COMPACT_ATOMS: atom_id res chain seq x y z
N MET A 1 -56.62 2.95 28.24
CA MET A 1 -55.60 3.96 28.59
C MET A 1 -54.23 3.32 28.42
N LEU A 2 -53.47 3.77 27.42
CA LEU A 2 -52.04 3.49 27.27
C LEU A 2 -51.26 4.19 28.39
N PRO A 3 -50.06 3.69 28.71
CA PRO A 3 -48.91 4.54 28.44
C PRO A 3 -47.86 3.87 27.56
N ILE A 4 -47.36 4.72 26.67
CA ILE A 4 -46.20 4.57 25.82
C ILE A 4 -44.97 4.77 26.71
N PHE A 5 -43.98 3.88 26.63
CA PHE A 5 -42.60 4.28 26.91
C PHE A 5 -41.68 3.77 25.80
N LEU A 6 -41.16 4.77 25.08
CA LEU A 6 -40.01 4.70 24.19
C LEU A 6 -38.80 4.11 24.92
N GLY A 7 -38.09 3.21 24.26
CA GLY A 7 -36.72 2.82 24.57
C GLY A 7 -35.96 2.60 23.27
N MET A 8 -35.55 3.69 22.63
CA MET A 8 -34.62 3.68 21.50
C MET A 8 -33.26 3.14 21.94
N VAL A 9 -32.79 2.12 21.21
CA VAL A 9 -31.46 1.96 20.59
C VAL A 9 -30.25 2.57 21.33
N LEU A 10 -29.37 1.68 21.80
CA LEU A 10 -27.91 1.85 21.69
C LEU A 10 -27.31 0.50 21.22
N LEU A 11 -27.60 0.13 19.97
CA LEU A 11 -26.67 -0.73 19.23
C LEU A 11 -25.49 0.19 18.89
N GLY A 12 -24.47 0.19 19.75
CA GLY A 12 -23.20 0.84 19.48
C GLY A 12 -22.60 0.22 18.23
N SER A 13 -22.87 0.82 17.08
CA SER A 13 -22.10 0.62 15.87
C SER A 13 -20.69 1.11 16.19
N ALA A 14 -19.76 0.18 16.35
CA ALA A 14 -18.34 0.51 16.41
C ALA A 14 -17.90 0.97 15.01
N SER A 15 -18.28 2.21 14.65
CA SER A 15 -17.68 2.96 13.57
C SER A 15 -16.32 3.43 14.06
N GLY A 16 -15.35 2.51 14.06
CA GLY A 16 -13.94 2.83 14.23
C GLY A 16 -13.43 3.50 12.96
N GLN A 17 -13.73 4.79 12.77
CA GLN A 17 -12.92 5.67 11.94
C GLN A 17 -11.52 5.71 12.56
N SER A 18 -10.63 4.81 12.13
CA SER A 18 -9.20 5.02 12.30
C SER A 18 -8.81 6.08 11.26
N GLY A 19 -8.64 7.32 11.73
CA GLY A 19 -8.05 8.42 10.98
C GLY A 19 -6.60 8.09 10.66
N ASN A 20 -6.39 7.23 9.68
CA ASN A 20 -5.07 6.80 9.22
C ASN A 20 -4.52 7.82 8.22
N ALA A 21 -3.20 7.88 8.09
CA ALA A 21 -2.65 7.90 6.74
C ALA A 21 -2.68 6.43 6.27
N PRO A 22 -3.77 5.96 5.62
CA PRO A 22 -3.80 4.59 5.11
C PRO A 22 -2.62 4.39 4.16
N ILE A 23 -2.09 3.16 4.08
CA ILE A 23 -1.18 2.81 2.99
C ILE A 23 -1.90 3.15 1.69
N LEU A 24 -1.51 4.20 0.99
CA LEU A 24 -2.25 4.64 -0.20
C LEU A 24 -2.30 3.50 -1.22
N LEU A 25 -3.48 2.91 -1.41
CA LEU A 25 -3.72 1.79 -2.35
C LEU A 25 -3.62 2.25 -3.81
N HIS A 26 -3.73 3.57 -4.03
CA HIS A 26 -3.60 4.21 -5.31
C HIS A 26 -3.12 5.66 -5.11
N SER A 27 -2.54 6.27 -6.13
CA SER A 27 -2.27 7.71 -6.08
C SER A 27 -3.57 8.51 -5.92
N SER A 28 -3.50 9.69 -5.31
CA SER A 28 -4.62 10.63 -5.27
C SER A 28 -5.20 10.80 -6.68
N TYR A 29 -6.48 10.48 -6.83
CA TYR A 29 -7.20 10.54 -8.10
C TYR A 29 -7.37 12.02 -8.50
N ALA A 30 -6.41 12.57 -9.23
CA ALA A 30 -6.52 13.89 -9.83
C ALA A 30 -7.12 13.73 -11.22
N LEU A 31 -8.36 14.18 -11.39
CA LEU A 31 -8.98 14.30 -12.71
C LEU A 31 -8.12 15.22 -13.57
N ASN A 32 -7.38 14.64 -14.49
CA ASN A 32 -6.62 15.42 -15.45
C ASN A 32 -7.60 15.94 -16.51
N THR A 33 -7.57 17.25 -16.77
CA THR A 33 -8.44 17.88 -17.79
C THR A 33 -8.02 17.52 -19.22
N LEU A 34 -6.78 17.04 -19.38
CA LEU A 34 -6.23 16.58 -20.65
C LEU A 34 -6.74 15.19 -21.04
N PRO A 35 -6.92 14.92 -22.34
CA PRO A 35 -7.26 13.59 -22.82
C PRO A 35 -6.11 12.61 -22.54
N VAL A 36 -6.44 11.34 -22.39
CA VAL A 36 -5.48 10.23 -22.33
C VAL A 36 -4.86 10.01 -23.71
N ALA A 37 -5.66 10.07 -24.77
CA ALA A 37 -5.20 9.90 -26.14
C ALA A 37 -6.13 10.61 -27.12
N ILE A 38 -5.59 10.93 -28.30
CA ILE A 38 -6.34 11.46 -29.43
C ILE A 38 -6.24 10.45 -30.56
N TYR A 39 -7.37 10.08 -31.15
CA TYR A 39 -7.44 9.17 -32.29
C TYR A 39 -7.95 9.89 -33.52
N GLN A 40 -7.30 9.65 -34.65
CA GLN A 40 -7.58 10.26 -35.94
C GLN A 40 -7.73 9.18 -37.01
N ASN A 41 -8.59 9.45 -38.00
CA ASN A 41 -8.75 8.61 -39.17
C ASN A 41 -9.20 7.16 -38.90
N ILE A 42 -9.64 6.80 -37.69
CA ILE A 42 -10.34 5.54 -37.38
C ILE A 42 -11.86 5.72 -37.54
N LYS A 43 -12.61 4.71 -37.98
CA LYS A 43 -14.08 4.80 -37.97
C LYS A 43 -14.56 4.92 -36.53
N VAL A 44 -15.57 5.75 -36.26
CA VAL A 44 -16.03 5.97 -34.88
C VAL A 44 -16.54 4.69 -34.23
N ASP A 45 -17.17 3.80 -34.99
CA ASP A 45 -17.61 2.49 -34.47
C ASP A 45 -16.44 1.56 -34.13
N ASP A 46 -15.31 1.66 -34.85
CA ASP A 46 -14.09 0.91 -34.52
C ASP A 46 -13.39 1.52 -33.29
N PHE A 47 -13.42 2.85 -33.13
CA PHE A 47 -12.96 3.53 -31.92
C PHE A 47 -13.80 3.13 -30.69
N ARG A 48 -15.14 3.09 -30.83
CA ARG A 48 -16.05 2.57 -29.79
C ARG A 48 -15.69 1.14 -29.41
N ARG A 49 -15.52 0.26 -30.41
CA ARG A 49 -15.17 -1.15 -30.18
C ARG A 49 -13.80 -1.30 -29.50
N LEU A 50 -12.82 -0.48 -29.89
CA LEU A 50 -11.50 -0.43 -29.25
C LEU A 50 -11.62 -0.11 -27.75
N VAL A 51 -12.36 0.95 -27.41
CA VAL A 51 -12.51 1.37 -26.00
C VAL A 51 -13.34 0.37 -25.22
N ILE A 52 -14.55 0.07 -25.67
CA ILE A 52 -15.48 -0.84 -24.97
C ILE A 52 -14.87 -2.23 -24.83
N GLY A 53 -14.35 -2.79 -25.92
CA GLY A 53 -13.76 -4.13 -25.92
C GLY A 53 -12.56 -4.24 -24.98
N ALA A 54 -11.72 -3.21 -24.86
CA ALA A 54 -10.60 -3.26 -23.93
C ALA A 54 -11.03 -3.29 -22.45
N PHE A 55 -12.12 -2.60 -22.10
CA PHE A 55 -12.71 -2.68 -20.76
C PHE A 55 -13.41 -4.02 -20.53
N GLU A 56 -14.15 -4.53 -21.51
CA GLU A 56 -14.79 -5.85 -21.44
C GLU A 56 -13.76 -6.98 -21.28
N ASP A 57 -12.68 -6.96 -22.06
CA ASP A 57 -11.56 -7.91 -21.95
C ASP A 57 -10.84 -7.82 -20.60
N SER A 58 -10.96 -6.68 -19.91
CA SER A 58 -10.41 -6.49 -18.57
C SER A 58 -11.35 -6.90 -17.44
N GLY A 59 -12.56 -7.38 -17.78
CA GLY A 59 -13.57 -7.91 -16.85
C GLY A 59 -14.72 -6.95 -16.52
N PHE A 60 -14.76 -5.77 -17.13
CA PHE A 60 -15.87 -4.84 -16.96
C PHE A 60 -17.07 -5.25 -17.81
N SER A 61 -18.29 -5.01 -17.35
CA SER A 61 -19.51 -5.24 -18.13
C SER A 61 -20.10 -3.90 -18.53
N LEU A 62 -20.27 -3.65 -19.83
CA LEU A 62 -20.91 -2.43 -20.31
C LEU A 62 -22.38 -2.39 -19.85
N THR A 63 -22.77 -1.34 -19.15
CA THR A 63 -24.14 -1.18 -18.63
C THR A 63 -24.92 -0.16 -19.44
N THR A 64 -24.31 0.94 -19.87
CA THR A 64 -25.01 2.02 -20.55
C THR A 64 -24.06 2.85 -21.41
N ILE A 65 -24.56 3.32 -22.55
CA ILE A 65 -23.92 4.38 -23.35
C ILE A 65 -24.84 5.60 -23.32
N ALA A 66 -24.35 6.74 -22.83
CA ALA A 66 -25.11 7.97 -22.70
C ALA A 66 -24.37 9.14 -23.35
N LYS A 67 -25.11 10.08 -23.95
CA LYS A 67 -24.54 11.37 -24.35
C LYS A 67 -24.78 12.41 -23.26
N THR A 68 -23.74 13.15 -22.92
CA THR A 68 -23.80 14.28 -21.99
C THR A 68 -24.25 15.55 -22.70
N LYS A 69 -24.62 16.56 -21.92
CA LYS A 69 -25.00 17.89 -22.43
C LYS A 69 -23.86 18.56 -23.21
N ASP A 70 -22.62 18.23 -22.90
CA ASP A 70 -21.42 18.75 -23.57
C ASP A 70 -21.01 17.90 -24.79
N GLU A 71 -21.95 17.12 -25.35
CA GLU A 71 -21.78 16.20 -26.48
C GLU A 71 -20.71 15.09 -26.28
N ALA A 72 -20.10 14.99 -25.10
CA ALA A 72 -19.25 13.84 -24.76
C ALA A 72 -20.11 12.58 -24.57
N THR A 73 -19.61 11.46 -25.07
CA THR A 73 -20.22 10.15 -24.86
C THR A 73 -19.61 9.49 -23.63
N GLN A 74 -20.46 8.95 -22.76
CA GLN A 74 -20.10 8.20 -21.58
C GLN A 74 -20.38 6.73 -21.80
N TYR A 75 -19.36 5.90 -21.65
CA TYR A 75 -19.50 4.46 -21.52
C TYR A 75 -19.48 4.13 -20.03
N LYS A 76 -20.60 3.63 -19.52
CA LYS A 76 -20.74 3.18 -18.15
C LYS A 76 -20.53 1.68 -18.09
N PHE A 77 -19.73 1.25 -17.13
CA PHE A 77 -19.44 -0.14 -16.88
C PHE A 77 -19.71 -0.49 -15.43
N SER A 78 -20.04 -1.76 -15.18
CA SER A 78 -20.01 -2.36 -13.85
C SER A 78 -18.82 -3.31 -13.73
N TYR A 79 -18.25 -3.39 -12.55
CA TYR A 79 -17.21 -4.37 -12.22
C TYR A 79 -17.54 -5.03 -10.88
N SER A 80 -17.73 -6.35 -10.91
CA SER A 80 -18.07 -7.11 -9.71
C SER A 80 -16.80 -7.65 -9.05
N VAL A 81 -16.56 -7.25 -7.80
CA VAL A 81 -15.49 -7.76 -6.95
C VAL A 81 -16.09 -8.69 -5.90
N PRO A 82 -15.70 -9.97 -5.85
CA PRO A 82 -16.00 -10.81 -4.71
C PRO A 82 -15.18 -10.31 -3.51
N VAL A 83 -15.85 -9.90 -2.45
CA VAL A 83 -15.25 -9.43 -1.20
C VAL A 83 -15.73 -10.31 -0.05
N GLY A 84 -14.86 -11.21 0.40
CA GLY A 84 -15.24 -12.30 1.30
C GLY A 84 -16.44 -13.12 0.77
N LYS A 85 -17.58 -13.06 1.48
CA LYS A 85 -18.84 -13.75 1.09
C LYS A 85 -19.81 -12.88 0.32
N LYS A 86 -19.48 -11.61 0.07
CA LYS A 86 -20.33 -10.63 -0.61
C LYS A 86 -19.77 -10.32 -1.99
N VAL A 87 -20.61 -9.81 -2.88
CA VAL A 87 -20.17 -9.22 -4.14
C VAL A 87 -20.40 -7.73 -4.06
N ARG A 88 -19.35 -6.95 -4.31
CA ARG A 88 -19.42 -5.49 -4.45
C ARG A 88 -19.35 -5.17 -5.93
N SER A 89 -20.27 -4.34 -6.41
CA SER A 89 -20.19 -3.81 -7.78
C SER A 89 -19.67 -2.39 -7.70
N ALA A 90 -18.72 -2.05 -8.57
CA ALA A 90 -18.29 -0.68 -8.79
C ALA A 90 -18.76 -0.16 -10.14
N GLU A 91 -19.17 1.12 -10.20
CA GLU A 91 -19.46 1.81 -11.45
C GLU A 91 -18.20 2.50 -11.98
N LEU A 92 -17.84 2.24 -13.23
CA LEU A 92 -16.78 2.95 -13.94
C LEU A 92 -17.38 3.72 -15.11
N VAL A 93 -16.99 4.99 -15.26
CA VAL A 93 -17.44 5.85 -16.36
C VAL A 93 -16.25 6.28 -17.20
N VAL A 94 -16.22 5.85 -18.46
CA VAL A 94 -15.22 6.28 -19.44
C VAL A 94 -15.84 7.34 -20.33
N ARG A 95 -15.24 8.54 -20.34
CA ARG A 95 -15.68 9.65 -21.18
C ARG A 95 -14.89 9.70 -22.48
N VAL A 96 -15.59 9.89 -23.59
CA VAL A 96 -14.97 10.13 -24.90
C VAL A 96 -15.66 11.29 -25.62
N ASN A 97 -14.91 12.00 -26.45
CA ASN A 97 -15.48 12.95 -27.40
C ASN A 97 -15.32 12.37 -28.80
N GLU A 98 -16.43 12.06 -29.47
CA GLU A 98 -16.43 11.40 -30.77
C GLU A 98 -16.56 12.44 -31.90
N ASN A 99 -15.55 13.29 -32.11
CA ASN A 99 -15.64 14.31 -33.17
C ASN A 99 -15.45 13.65 -34.54
N GLN A 100 -16.55 13.58 -35.29
CA GLN A 100 -16.61 12.85 -36.57
C GLN A 100 -16.42 13.79 -37.76
N ASP A 101 -15.74 13.29 -38.79
CA ASP A 101 -15.75 13.89 -40.12
C ASP A 101 -17.00 13.49 -40.91
N ARG A 102 -17.12 13.99 -42.15
CA ARG A 102 -18.25 13.66 -43.05
C ARG A 102 -18.34 12.17 -43.40
N ASN A 103 -17.27 11.41 -43.21
CA ASN A 103 -17.18 9.98 -43.50
C ASN A 103 -17.38 9.12 -42.24
N LYS A 104 -17.85 9.70 -41.12
CA LYS A 104 -18.00 9.04 -39.82
C LYS A 104 -16.68 8.48 -39.25
N ARG A 105 -15.56 9.06 -39.66
CA ARG A 105 -14.24 8.78 -39.08
C ARG A 105 -13.93 9.83 -38.03
N CYS A 106 -13.08 9.48 -37.08
CA CYS A 106 -12.58 10.40 -36.08
C CYS A 106 -11.76 11.50 -36.77
N ALA A 107 -12.28 12.72 -36.78
CA ALA A 107 -11.50 13.92 -37.08
C ALA A 107 -10.53 14.17 -35.91
N ASN A 108 -11.05 14.11 -34.68
CA ASN A 108 -10.29 14.05 -33.44
C ASN A 108 -11.15 13.39 -32.35
N CYS A 109 -11.04 12.07 -32.19
CA CYS A 109 -11.72 11.38 -31.10
C CYS A 109 -10.86 11.42 -29.84
N PHE A 110 -11.37 11.98 -28.76
CA PHE A 110 -10.62 12.12 -27.51
C PHE A 110 -11.03 11.03 -26.54
N LEU A 111 -10.06 10.22 -26.09
CA LEU A 111 -10.22 9.32 -24.95
C LEU A 111 -9.86 10.09 -23.68
N ARG A 112 -10.71 10.05 -22.65
CA ARG A 112 -10.42 10.64 -21.33
C ARG A 112 -10.16 9.57 -20.28
N LEU A 113 -9.72 10.00 -19.10
CA LEU A 113 -9.55 9.13 -17.94
C LEU A 113 -10.89 8.51 -17.53
N ALA A 114 -10.83 7.28 -17.02
CA ALA A 114 -11.98 6.60 -16.46
C ALA A 114 -12.23 7.10 -15.04
N GLU A 115 -13.49 7.43 -14.75
CA GLU A 115 -14.02 7.92 -13.47
C GLU A 115 -14.64 6.77 -12.68
N LEU A 116 -14.41 6.74 -11.36
CA LEU A 116 -15.12 5.88 -10.40
C LEU A 116 -16.05 6.79 -9.57
N PRO A 117 -17.32 6.99 -9.97
CA PRO A 117 -18.22 7.89 -9.27
C PRO A 117 -18.50 7.47 -7.82
N ASP A 118 -18.39 6.17 -7.55
CA ASP A 118 -18.59 5.54 -6.25
C ASP A 118 -17.31 5.50 -5.40
N LEU A 119 -16.20 6.10 -5.85
CA LEU A 119 -14.92 6.06 -5.14
C LEU A 119 -15.05 6.52 -3.68
N ALA A 120 -15.85 7.56 -3.41
CA ALA A 120 -16.09 8.04 -2.05
C ALA A 120 -16.75 6.95 -1.17
N THR A 121 -17.75 6.26 -1.70
CA THR A 121 -18.41 5.14 -0.99
C THR A 121 -17.47 3.96 -0.83
N LEU A 122 -16.62 3.68 -1.81
CA LEU A 122 -15.57 2.66 -1.69
C LEU A 122 -14.58 3.01 -0.57
N GLN A 123 -14.26 4.29 -0.38
CA GLN A 123 -13.38 4.79 0.69
C GLN A 123 -14.00 4.76 2.10
N GLU A 124 -15.31 4.52 2.20
CA GLU A 124 -16.01 4.34 3.48
C GLU A 124 -16.06 2.87 3.93
N LEU A 125 -15.69 1.92 3.07
CA LEU A 125 -15.71 0.50 3.41
C LEU A 125 -14.68 0.16 4.50
N PRO A 126 -14.84 -0.96 5.23
CA PRO A 126 -13.75 -1.49 6.03
C PRO A 126 -12.48 -1.63 5.20
N TRP A 127 -11.32 -1.37 5.79
CA TRP A 127 -10.05 -1.33 5.08
C TRP A 127 -9.80 -2.57 4.19
N MET A 128 -10.17 -3.76 4.68
CA MET A 128 -10.13 -5.03 3.95
C MET A 128 -10.92 -5.00 2.63
N ASP A 129 -12.17 -4.53 2.71
CA ASP A 129 -13.05 -4.39 1.56
C ASP A 129 -12.48 -3.33 0.60
N GLN A 130 -11.94 -2.22 1.11
CA GLN A 130 -11.30 -1.18 0.27
C GLN A 130 -10.13 -1.77 -0.52
N TYR A 131 -9.30 -2.56 0.15
CA TYR A 131 -8.13 -3.19 -0.42
C TYR A 131 -8.49 -4.19 -1.52
N GLU A 132 -9.38 -5.13 -1.23
CA GLU A 132 -9.78 -6.14 -2.21
C GLU A 132 -10.42 -5.45 -3.43
N VAL A 133 -11.30 -4.47 -3.20
CA VAL A 133 -11.91 -3.72 -4.28
C VAL A 133 -10.87 -2.96 -5.12
N ALA A 134 -9.98 -2.20 -4.49
CA ALA A 134 -8.95 -1.44 -5.18
C ALA A 134 -7.97 -2.34 -5.94
N GLY A 135 -7.54 -3.45 -5.32
CA GLY A 135 -6.62 -4.43 -5.90
C GLY A 135 -7.19 -5.19 -7.08
N HIS A 136 -8.51 -5.18 -7.27
CA HIS A 136 -9.15 -5.73 -8.48
C HIS A 136 -9.43 -4.65 -9.53
N ILE A 137 -9.99 -3.51 -9.13
CA ILE A 137 -10.46 -2.47 -10.05
C ILE A 137 -9.31 -1.74 -10.73
N PHE A 138 -8.35 -1.19 -9.97
CA PHE A 138 -7.31 -0.35 -10.57
C PHE A 138 -6.42 -1.14 -11.56
N PRO A 139 -5.97 -2.37 -11.25
CA PRO A 139 -5.28 -3.19 -12.24
C PRO A 139 -6.10 -3.50 -13.49
N ALA A 140 -7.42 -3.64 -13.36
CA ALA A 140 -8.29 -3.86 -14.52
C ALA A 140 -8.39 -2.60 -15.40
N ILE A 141 -8.47 -1.41 -14.79
CA ILE A 141 -8.42 -0.13 -15.52
C ILE A 141 -7.06 0.00 -16.24
N ASP A 142 -5.95 -0.29 -15.54
CA ASP A 142 -4.60 -0.20 -16.11
C ASP A 142 -4.42 -1.14 -17.31
N ARG A 143 -4.92 -2.39 -17.21
CA ARG A 143 -4.94 -3.34 -18.34
C ARG A 143 -5.77 -2.83 -19.52
N ALA A 144 -6.94 -2.26 -19.26
CA ALA A 144 -7.80 -1.71 -20.32
C ALA A 144 -7.09 -0.59 -21.07
N PHE A 145 -6.51 0.39 -20.38
CA PHE A 145 -5.77 1.47 -21.03
C PHE A 145 -4.49 0.98 -21.74
N ALA A 146 -3.77 0.02 -21.17
CA ALA A 146 -2.62 -0.60 -21.84
C ALA A 146 -3.02 -1.28 -23.16
N LYS A 147 -4.16 -1.97 -23.17
CA LYS A 147 -4.73 -2.60 -24.37
C LYS A 147 -5.19 -1.58 -25.40
N ILE A 148 -5.92 -0.54 -24.98
CA ILE A 148 -6.32 0.58 -25.86
C ILE A 148 -5.09 1.20 -26.54
N ARG A 149 -4.01 1.43 -25.79
CA ARG A 149 -2.74 1.95 -26.33
C ARG A 149 -2.15 1.03 -27.40
N ALA A 150 -2.11 -0.27 -27.14
CA ALA A 150 -1.51 -1.26 -28.04
C ALA A 150 -2.34 -1.42 -29.32
N ASP A 151 -3.65 -1.64 -29.19
CA ASP A 151 -4.53 -1.93 -30.31
C ASP A 151 -4.85 -0.67 -31.15
N GLY A 152 -4.88 0.50 -30.49
CA GLY A 152 -5.18 1.78 -31.12
C GLY A 152 -3.96 2.50 -31.71
N GLN A 153 -2.75 1.97 -31.55
CA GLN A 153 -1.49 2.67 -31.83
C GLN A 153 -1.43 3.25 -33.26
N SER A 154 -1.98 2.54 -34.25
CA SER A 154 -1.94 2.93 -35.67
C SER A 154 -2.80 4.16 -36.00
N ALA A 155 -3.83 4.45 -35.20
CA ALA A 155 -4.75 5.55 -35.38
C ALA A 155 -4.57 6.68 -34.35
N MET A 156 -3.61 6.53 -33.45
CA MET A 156 -3.33 7.49 -32.39
C MET A 156 -2.51 8.67 -32.93
N ASP A 157 -2.83 9.89 -32.50
CA ASP A 157 -2.03 11.07 -32.80
C ASP A 157 -0.62 10.92 -32.19
N ALA A 158 0.38 10.76 -33.05
CA ALA A 158 1.76 10.52 -32.64
C ALA A 158 2.40 11.70 -31.90
N ARG A 159 1.93 12.93 -32.11
CA ARG A 159 2.45 14.13 -31.43
C ARG A 159 1.90 14.25 -30.02
N PHE A 160 0.65 13.87 -29.82
CA PHE A 160 0.03 13.84 -28.49
C PHE A 160 0.50 12.64 -27.66
N GLY A 161 0.57 11.45 -28.28
CA GLY A 161 0.95 10.21 -27.63
C GLY A 161 -0.14 9.65 -26.71
N PHE A 162 0.28 8.90 -25.69
CA PHE A 162 -0.62 8.24 -24.73
C PHE A 162 -0.29 8.69 -23.31
N ASN A 163 -1.13 9.57 -22.76
CA ASN A 163 -0.98 10.21 -21.46
C ASN A 163 -1.80 9.49 -20.37
N TYR A 164 -1.61 8.17 -20.26
CA TYR A 164 -2.10 7.39 -19.14
C TYR A 164 -0.92 7.01 -18.24
N ARG A 165 -1.14 7.05 -16.92
CA ARG A 165 -0.22 6.48 -15.95
C ARG A 165 -0.99 5.48 -15.11
N ASP A 166 -0.39 4.32 -14.91
CA ASP A 166 -0.97 3.25 -14.11
C ASP A 166 -1.37 3.79 -12.74
N GLN A 167 -2.64 3.60 -12.41
CA GLN A 167 -3.24 4.03 -11.16
C GLN A 167 -2.90 3.05 -10.05
N TRP A 168 -2.83 1.77 -10.39
CA TRP A 168 -2.31 0.75 -9.50
C TRP A 168 -0.79 0.77 -9.55
N ARG A 169 -0.18 1.31 -8.49
CA ARG A 169 1.29 1.28 -8.34
C ARG A 169 1.80 0.02 -7.66
N GLY A 170 0.96 -0.99 -7.60
CA GLY A 170 1.21 -2.15 -6.78
C GLY A 170 1.02 -1.86 -5.30
N GLU A 171 1.16 -2.95 -4.59
CA GLU A 171 1.29 -3.08 -3.16
C GLU A 171 2.61 -2.43 -2.70
N ARG A 172 2.68 -1.10 -2.66
CA ARG A 172 3.86 -0.43 -2.13
C ARG A 172 3.86 -0.59 -0.62
N ASN A 173 4.79 -1.37 -0.10
CA ASN A 173 5.05 -1.35 1.32
C ASN A 173 5.49 0.08 1.70
N LEU A 174 4.88 0.67 2.73
CA LEU A 174 5.38 1.93 3.30
C LEU A 174 6.66 1.67 4.11
N TYR A 175 6.82 0.44 4.59
CA TYR A 175 8.02 -0.06 5.26
C TYR A 175 8.61 -1.26 4.52
N GLU A 176 9.54 -1.97 5.14
CA GLU A 176 10.35 -2.98 4.46
C GLU A 176 9.60 -4.30 4.31
N ASN A 177 9.32 -4.97 5.42
CA ASN A 177 8.62 -6.25 5.46
C ASN A 177 7.12 -6.03 5.70
N SER A 178 6.26 -6.76 4.99
CA SER A 178 4.81 -6.61 5.05
C SER A 178 4.16 -7.98 5.18
N PHE A 179 3.41 -8.18 6.26
CA PHE A 179 2.86 -9.47 6.65
C PHE A 179 1.33 -9.46 6.58
N VAL A 180 0.76 -10.57 6.11
CA VAL A 180 -0.68 -10.80 6.01
C VAL A 180 -1.10 -12.12 6.66
N GLY A 181 -2.27 -12.14 7.26
CA GLY A 181 -2.89 -13.36 7.80
C GLY A 181 -2.22 -13.97 9.04
N ILE A 182 -1.20 -13.33 9.60
CA ILE A 182 -0.64 -13.64 10.92
C ILE A 182 -1.27 -12.72 11.96
N ASP A 183 -1.64 -13.23 13.12
CA ASP A 183 -2.15 -12.39 14.20
C ASP A 183 -1.05 -11.47 14.74
N LEU A 184 -1.39 -10.21 15.06
CA LEU A 184 -0.39 -9.24 15.55
C LEU A 184 0.37 -9.74 16.79
N PRO A 185 -0.28 -10.37 17.80
CA PRO A 185 0.44 -10.98 18.93
C PRO A 185 1.46 -12.04 18.49
N ASP A 186 1.11 -12.88 17.51
CA ASP A 186 1.99 -13.94 17.00
C ASP A 186 3.18 -13.36 16.22
N LEU A 187 2.94 -12.31 15.43
CA LEU A 187 4.00 -11.58 14.74
C LEU A 187 4.99 -10.94 15.74
N LYS A 188 4.47 -10.33 16.81
CA LYS A 188 5.30 -9.79 17.90
C LYS A 188 6.08 -10.90 18.59
N ALA A 189 5.44 -12.01 18.93
CA ALA A 189 6.07 -13.15 19.58
C ALA A 189 7.19 -13.75 18.72
N ALA A 190 6.96 -13.95 17.41
CA ALA A 190 7.96 -14.43 16.47
C ALA A 190 9.15 -13.47 16.36
N THR A 191 8.89 -12.16 16.32
CA THR A 191 9.94 -11.13 16.31
C THR A 191 10.77 -11.19 17.61
N ILE A 192 10.11 -11.19 18.76
CA ILE A 192 10.77 -11.26 20.07
C ILE A 192 11.61 -12.54 20.20
N ALA A 193 11.07 -13.69 19.79
CA ALA A 193 11.77 -14.97 19.85
C ALA A 193 13.03 -14.98 18.97
N SER A 194 12.95 -14.45 17.75
CA SER A 194 14.07 -14.36 16.81
C SER A 194 15.21 -13.48 17.36
N TYR A 195 14.87 -12.33 17.93
CA TYR A 195 15.88 -11.47 18.55
C TYR A 195 16.47 -12.09 19.82
N ARG A 196 15.66 -12.75 20.66
CA ARG A 196 16.15 -13.44 21.86
C ARG A 196 17.10 -14.58 21.54
N ALA A 197 16.78 -15.41 20.55
CA ALA A 197 17.63 -16.52 20.11
C ALA A 197 18.93 -16.03 19.46
N ALA A 198 18.99 -14.79 18.99
CA ALA A 198 20.21 -14.15 18.52
C ALA A 198 21.03 -13.43 19.62
N GLY A 199 20.60 -13.50 20.89
CA GLY A 199 21.33 -12.94 22.03
C GLY A 199 20.90 -11.53 22.45
N PHE A 200 19.77 -11.02 21.94
CA PHE A 200 19.18 -9.78 22.43
C PHE A 200 18.26 -10.02 23.62
N THR A 201 18.24 -9.08 24.58
CA THR A 201 17.28 -9.07 25.68
C THR A 201 16.08 -8.20 25.30
N PHE A 202 14.88 -8.76 25.32
CA PHE A 202 13.66 -7.96 25.13
C PHE A 202 13.39 -7.09 26.36
N VAL A 203 13.28 -5.79 26.15
CA VAL A 203 13.09 -4.77 27.20
C VAL A 203 11.62 -4.42 27.36
N GLY A 204 10.88 -4.30 26.25
CA GLY A 204 9.47 -3.95 26.28
C GLY A 204 8.89 -3.65 24.90
N ASP A 205 7.56 -3.54 24.87
CA ASP A 205 6.79 -3.05 23.72
C ASP A 205 6.30 -1.65 24.08
N ASP A 206 6.96 -0.63 23.52
CA ASP A 206 6.54 0.75 23.68
C ASP A 206 5.41 1.02 22.68
N GLN A 207 4.18 0.80 23.14
CA GLN A 207 2.98 1.11 22.39
C GLN A 207 2.76 2.63 22.42
N LYS A 208 3.42 3.32 21.49
CA LYS A 208 3.39 4.80 21.42
C LYS A 208 1.98 5.34 21.14
N ASP A 209 1.16 4.61 20.39
CA ASP A 209 -0.22 5.00 20.12
C ASP A 209 -1.09 3.78 19.71
N PRO A 210 -2.00 3.33 20.58
CA PRO A 210 -2.95 2.25 20.27
C PRO A 210 -3.88 2.59 19.10
N ALA A 211 -4.23 3.87 18.91
CA ALA A 211 -5.12 4.33 17.86
C ALA A 211 -4.44 4.34 16.47
N MET A 212 -3.11 4.47 16.43
CA MET A 212 -2.34 4.42 15.17
C MET A 212 -1.85 3.02 14.80
N GLY A 213 -2.14 2.00 15.61
CA GLY A 213 -1.62 0.64 15.38
C GLY A 213 -0.10 0.60 15.33
N ARG A 214 0.60 1.40 16.14
CA ARG A 214 2.07 1.47 16.16
C ARG A 214 2.64 0.88 17.44
N SER A 215 3.56 -0.06 17.29
CA SER A 215 4.32 -0.66 18.38
C SER A 215 5.81 -0.59 18.10
N GLU A 216 6.60 -0.24 19.11
CA GLU A 216 8.07 -0.27 19.05
C GLU A 216 8.58 -1.36 19.98
N LEU A 217 9.04 -2.47 19.41
CA LEU A 217 9.67 -3.54 20.17
C LEU A 217 11.10 -3.13 20.49
N VAL A 218 11.40 -3.00 21.77
CA VAL A 218 12.69 -2.54 22.29
C VAL A 218 13.50 -3.72 22.82
N PHE A 219 14.74 -3.79 22.37
CA PHE A 219 15.72 -4.79 22.74
C PHE A 219 16.99 -4.12 23.26
N SER A 220 17.74 -4.85 24.09
CA SER A 220 19.08 -4.50 24.56
C SER A 220 20.04 -5.59 24.09
N PHE A 221 21.12 -5.22 23.41
CA PHE A 221 22.22 -6.12 23.12
C PHE A 221 23.38 -5.86 24.08
N PRO A 222 23.78 -6.84 24.90
CA PRO A 222 24.75 -6.64 25.97
C PRO A 222 26.12 -6.18 25.44
N ILE A 223 26.68 -5.12 26.04
CA ILE A 223 28.09 -4.74 25.78
C ILE A 223 29.03 -5.77 26.40
N ASP A 224 28.69 -6.19 27.62
CA ASP A 224 29.36 -7.24 28.37
C ASP A 224 28.35 -8.38 28.55
N PRO A 225 28.70 -9.65 28.25
CA PRO A 225 27.81 -10.80 28.45
C PRO A 225 27.12 -10.86 29.81
N ASP A 226 27.77 -10.34 30.86
CA ASP A 226 27.27 -10.38 32.23
C ASP A 226 26.36 -9.19 32.59
N GLN A 227 26.11 -8.26 31.66
CA GLN A 227 25.30 -7.07 31.88
C GLN A 227 24.03 -7.05 31.01
N ALA A 228 22.88 -6.74 31.62
CA ALA A 228 21.61 -6.61 30.90
C ALA A 228 21.52 -5.34 30.04
N ALA A 229 22.26 -4.28 30.41
CA ALA A 229 22.27 -3.01 29.70
C ALA A 229 23.31 -3.02 28.57
N GLY A 230 22.95 -2.46 27.42
CA GLY A 230 23.87 -2.36 26.30
C GLY A 230 23.30 -1.53 25.16
N VAL A 231 23.54 -1.98 23.92
CA VAL A 231 23.05 -1.30 22.71
C VAL A 231 21.53 -1.41 22.67
N VAL A 232 20.85 -0.27 22.58
CA VAL A 232 19.40 -0.23 22.39
C VAL A 232 19.09 -0.50 20.92
N TYR A 233 18.29 -1.52 20.66
CA TYR A 233 17.84 -1.91 19.33
C TYR A 233 16.33 -1.89 19.25
N LYS A 234 15.77 -1.39 18.15
CA LYS A 234 14.34 -1.13 18.03
C LYS A 234 13.80 -1.63 16.70
N ILE A 235 12.67 -2.33 16.77
CA ILE A 235 11.87 -2.72 15.62
C ILE A 235 10.54 -1.97 15.68
N LEU A 236 10.21 -1.24 14.62
CA LEU A 236 8.90 -0.61 14.48
C LEU A 236 7.96 -1.56 13.77
N LEU A 237 6.80 -1.77 14.37
CA LEU A 237 5.65 -2.43 13.78
C LEU A 237 4.52 -1.43 13.58
N VAL A 238 3.98 -1.40 12.37
CA VAL A 238 2.79 -0.62 12.02
C VAL A 238 1.74 -1.60 11.53
N SER A 239 0.67 -1.76 12.31
CA SER A 239 -0.36 -2.76 12.07
C SER A 239 -1.61 -2.14 11.47
N GLN A 240 -2.04 -2.71 10.34
CA GLN A 240 -3.44 -2.70 9.92
C GLN A 240 -3.98 -4.11 10.13
N LEU A 241 -5.16 -4.22 10.72
CA LEU A 241 -5.74 -5.50 11.11
C LEU A 241 -7.05 -5.73 10.36
N ASP A 242 -7.32 -6.99 10.03
CA ASP A 242 -8.61 -7.43 9.52
C ASP A 242 -9.67 -7.49 10.64
N GLU A 243 -10.91 -7.86 10.30
CA GLU A 243 -12.01 -7.99 11.26
C GLU A 243 -11.76 -9.06 12.34
N ARG A 244 -10.79 -9.96 12.13
CA ARG A 244 -10.41 -11.04 13.06
C ARG A 244 -9.19 -10.67 13.91
N GLY A 245 -8.55 -9.53 13.66
CA GLY A 245 -7.34 -9.09 14.34
C GLY A 245 -6.04 -9.59 13.70
N ALA A 246 -6.11 -10.20 12.52
CA ALA A 246 -4.95 -10.64 11.76
C ALA A 246 -4.36 -9.50 10.93
N CYS A 247 -3.05 -9.55 10.68
CA CYS A 247 -2.33 -8.54 9.92
C CYS A 247 -2.85 -8.41 8.49
N PHE A 248 -3.10 -7.17 8.05
CA PHE A 248 -3.54 -6.83 6.70
C PHE A 248 -3.26 -5.36 6.26
N PRO A 249 -2.01 -5.04 5.91
CA PRO A 249 -0.80 -5.71 6.37
C PRO A 249 -0.34 -5.16 7.73
N CYS A 250 0.45 -5.96 8.45
CA CYS A 250 1.37 -5.42 9.45
C CYS A 250 2.73 -5.23 8.80
N GLU A 251 3.26 -4.02 8.88
CA GLU A 251 4.53 -3.69 8.28
C GLU A 251 5.60 -3.48 9.35
N MET A 252 6.80 -3.94 9.05
CA MET A 252 7.95 -3.95 9.95
C MET A 252 9.14 -3.26 9.29
N ARG A 253 9.84 -2.43 10.07
CA ARG A 253 11.17 -1.93 9.73
C ARG A 253 12.09 -1.88 10.94
N GLU A 254 13.37 -1.88 10.66
CA GLU A 254 14.37 -1.48 11.64
C GLU A 254 14.20 0.01 11.99
N ALA A 255 14.17 0.31 13.29
CA ALA A 255 14.11 1.68 13.84
C ALA A 255 15.31 1.99 14.75
N TYR A 256 16.42 1.30 14.48
CA TYR A 256 17.65 1.36 15.24
C TYR A 256 18.47 2.63 14.93
N ASP A 257 19.03 3.25 15.98
CA ASP A 257 19.95 4.39 15.86
C ASP A 257 21.41 3.93 16.05
N PRO A 258 22.22 3.86 14.98
CA PRO A 258 23.63 3.48 15.08
C PRO A 258 24.51 4.53 15.77
N TYR A 259 24.05 5.78 15.85
CA TYR A 259 24.78 6.92 16.42
C TYR A 259 24.46 7.14 17.90
N GLN A 260 23.79 6.18 18.55
CA GLN A 260 23.45 6.26 19.96
C GLN A 260 24.72 6.33 20.82
N GLN A 261 24.62 7.07 21.93
CA GLN A 261 25.66 7.01 22.95
C GLN A 261 25.58 5.65 23.63
N LEU A 262 26.66 4.90 23.48
CA LEU A 262 26.79 3.61 24.11
C LEU A 262 27.14 3.80 25.60
N PRO A 263 26.56 3.00 26.51
CA PRO A 263 26.96 2.99 27.92
C PRO A 263 28.48 2.88 28.08
N ALA A 264 28.99 3.53 29.14
CA ALA A 264 30.40 3.44 29.51
C ALA A 264 30.75 1.98 29.80
N ALA A 265 31.79 1.47 29.15
CA ALA A 265 32.34 0.16 29.51
C ALA A 265 33.06 0.30 30.86
N GLY A 266 32.70 -0.52 31.84
CA GLY A 266 33.55 -0.71 33.02
C GLY A 266 34.93 -1.24 32.61
N LEU A 267 35.92 -1.18 33.51
CA LEU A 267 37.30 -1.62 33.22
C LEU A 267 37.37 -3.08 32.71
N SER A 268 36.49 -3.96 33.18
CA SER A 268 36.36 -5.35 32.73
C SER A 268 35.72 -5.51 31.34
N GLY A 269 35.00 -4.50 30.86
CA GLY A 269 34.26 -4.51 29.60
C GLY A 269 35.03 -3.94 28.41
N MET A 270 36.27 -3.46 28.59
CA MET A 270 37.05 -2.86 27.49
C MET A 270 37.42 -3.85 26.39
N SER A 271 37.75 -5.11 26.72
CA SER A 271 37.97 -6.17 25.74
C SER A 271 36.68 -6.52 24.98
N ASN A 272 35.57 -6.63 25.71
CA ASN A 272 34.24 -6.86 25.14
C ASN A 272 33.84 -5.73 24.18
N ARG A 273 34.17 -4.48 24.52
CA ARG A 273 33.92 -3.30 23.69
C ARG A 273 34.60 -3.36 22.33
N LEU A 274 35.80 -3.92 22.23
CA LEU A 274 36.52 -4.08 20.95
C LEU A 274 35.82 -5.07 20.01
N SER A 275 35.17 -6.09 20.57
CA SER A 275 34.44 -7.11 19.81
C SER A 275 32.93 -6.81 19.64
N LEU A 276 32.46 -5.70 20.20
CA LEU A 276 31.02 -5.39 20.27
C LEU A 276 30.38 -5.28 18.89
N GLU A 277 30.98 -4.50 18.00
CA GLU A 277 30.49 -4.29 16.63
C GLU A 277 30.34 -5.60 15.83
N PRO A 278 31.37 -6.46 15.69
CA PRO A 278 31.22 -7.71 14.95
C PRO A 278 30.21 -8.66 15.61
N ARG A 279 30.16 -8.73 16.94
CA ARG A 279 29.18 -9.55 17.66
C ARG A 279 27.75 -9.08 17.42
N PHE A 280 27.52 -7.78 17.52
CA PHE A 280 26.22 -7.17 17.28
C PHE A 280 25.77 -7.36 15.83
N ALA A 281 26.66 -7.15 14.86
CA ALA A 281 26.36 -7.36 13.44
C ALA A 281 25.99 -8.82 13.14
N ALA A 282 26.73 -9.79 13.71
CA ALA A 282 26.42 -11.21 13.58
C ALA A 282 25.08 -11.57 14.23
N ALA A 283 24.81 -11.06 15.43
CA ALA A 283 23.54 -11.25 16.13
C ALA A 283 22.36 -10.65 15.33
N ARG A 284 22.50 -9.43 14.79
CA ARG A 284 21.49 -8.81 13.93
C ARG A 284 21.18 -9.66 12.70
N SER A 285 22.22 -10.17 12.03
CA SER A 285 22.04 -11.06 10.85
C SER A 285 21.26 -12.31 11.23
N LEU A 286 21.68 -12.98 12.31
CA LEU A 286 21.02 -14.18 12.80
C LEU A 286 19.55 -13.93 13.19
N ALA A 287 19.26 -12.79 13.83
CA ALA A 287 17.90 -12.41 14.19
C ALA A 287 17.01 -12.26 12.93
N PHE A 288 17.52 -11.62 11.88
CA PHE A 288 16.77 -11.50 10.62
C PHE A 288 16.61 -12.84 9.89
N ASP A 289 17.61 -13.71 9.90
CA ASP A 289 17.51 -15.04 9.31
C ASP A 289 16.46 -15.91 10.01
N GLN A 290 16.44 -15.87 11.35
CA GLN A 290 15.42 -16.55 12.16
C GLN A 290 14.03 -15.97 11.94
N LEU A 291 13.93 -14.63 11.89
CA LEU A 291 12.67 -13.95 11.66
C LEU A 291 12.09 -14.26 10.29
N LYS A 292 12.95 -14.29 9.26
CA LYS A 292 12.57 -14.76 7.92
C LYS A 292 11.99 -16.16 7.99
N GLY A 293 12.71 -17.12 8.57
CA GLY A 293 12.24 -18.50 8.70
C GLY A 293 10.89 -18.62 9.42
N ALA A 294 10.64 -17.77 10.42
CA ALA A 294 9.38 -17.78 11.18
C ALA A 294 8.19 -17.13 10.43
N THR A 295 8.44 -16.15 9.56
CA THR A 295 7.39 -15.25 9.05
C THR A 295 7.26 -15.22 7.53
N GLU A 296 8.18 -15.81 6.76
CA GLU A 296 8.21 -15.73 5.29
C GLU A 296 6.91 -16.24 4.63
N ARG A 297 6.28 -17.27 5.20
CA ARG A 297 4.98 -17.79 4.71
C ARG A 297 3.81 -16.81 4.86
N HIS A 298 3.97 -15.81 5.74
CA HIS A 298 3.00 -14.75 6.00
C HIS A 298 3.35 -13.46 5.26
N LEU A 299 4.39 -13.46 4.42
CA LEU A 299 4.65 -12.29 3.59
C LEU A 299 3.48 -12.04 2.66
N ARG A 300 3.20 -10.75 2.48
CA ARG A 300 2.26 -10.28 1.48
C ARG A 300 2.60 -10.88 0.10
N PRO A 301 1.62 -11.39 -0.67
CA PRO A 301 1.89 -12.02 -1.96
C PRO A 301 2.77 -11.16 -2.87
N ARG A 302 3.67 -11.80 -3.60
CA ARG A 302 4.62 -11.14 -4.52
C ARG A 302 5.62 -10.18 -3.86
N THR A 303 5.72 -10.19 -2.53
CA THR A 303 6.83 -9.55 -1.81
C THR A 303 7.89 -10.57 -1.42
N VAL A 304 9.08 -10.08 -1.08
CA VAL A 304 10.20 -10.89 -0.58
C VAL A 304 10.61 -10.35 0.78
N PHE A 305 11.11 -11.24 1.65
CA PHE A 305 11.64 -10.81 2.94
C PHE A 305 12.82 -9.86 2.71
N PHE A 306 12.75 -8.68 3.31
CA PHE A 306 13.77 -7.66 3.21
C PHE A 306 14.64 -7.66 4.46
N VAL A 307 15.96 -7.79 4.26
CA VAL A 307 16.95 -7.59 5.32
C VAL A 307 17.57 -6.21 5.14
N PRO A 308 17.41 -5.28 6.09
CA PRO A 308 17.98 -3.94 5.95
C PRO A 308 19.50 -3.98 5.85
N SER A 309 20.03 -3.08 5.02
CA SER A 309 21.46 -2.93 4.78
C SER A 309 22.21 -2.69 6.09
N LYS A 310 23.51 -3.01 6.09
CA LYS A 310 24.33 -2.83 7.29
C LYS A 310 24.35 -1.34 7.70
N PRO A 311 23.94 -0.99 8.93
CA PRO A 311 23.98 0.39 9.41
C PRO A 311 25.42 0.85 9.66
N ALA A 312 25.60 2.14 9.99
CA ALA A 312 26.89 2.64 10.44
C ALA A 312 27.37 1.87 11.69
N PRO A 313 28.69 1.74 11.92
CA PRO A 313 29.22 1.07 13.11
C PRO A 313 28.69 1.68 14.41
N LEU A 314 28.52 0.84 15.42
CA LEU A 314 28.07 1.21 16.75
C LEU A 314 28.86 2.37 17.36
N GLY A 315 28.14 3.42 17.78
CA GLY A 315 28.74 4.58 18.43
C GLY A 315 29.49 5.50 17.47
N SER A 316 29.27 5.36 16.16
CA SER A 316 29.77 6.31 15.17
C SER A 316 29.30 7.73 15.52
N PRO A 317 30.10 8.78 15.23
CA PRO A 317 29.64 10.15 15.38
C PRO A 317 28.44 10.41 14.45
N ARG A 318 27.43 11.09 14.97
CA ARG A 318 26.25 11.46 14.17
C ARG A 318 26.71 12.34 12.99
N PRO A 319 26.29 12.05 11.75
CA PRO A 319 26.61 12.88 10.59
C PRO A 319 26.11 14.30 10.82
N ARG A 320 26.90 15.29 10.38
CA ARG A 320 26.45 16.69 10.44
C ARG A 320 25.24 16.86 9.50
N PRO A 321 24.22 17.62 9.89
CA PRO A 321 23.10 17.93 9.00
C PRO A 321 23.64 18.53 7.69
N VAL A 322 23.25 17.95 6.55
CA VAL A 322 23.52 18.59 5.25
C VAL A 322 22.55 19.77 5.15
N PRO A 323 23.04 21.01 4.99
CA PRO A 323 22.14 22.14 4.79
C PRO A 323 21.26 21.88 3.56
N PRO A 324 19.97 22.25 3.60
CA PRO A 324 19.08 22.04 2.47
C PRO A 324 19.67 22.70 1.24
N VAL A 325 19.77 21.94 0.15
CA VAL A 325 20.13 22.50 -1.15
C VAL A 325 18.99 23.42 -1.55
N VAL A 326 19.23 24.73 -1.49
CA VAL A 326 18.29 25.72 -2.00
C VAL A 326 18.39 25.66 -3.53
N THR A 327 17.43 25.00 -4.17
CA THR A 327 17.19 25.07 -5.63
C THR A 327 15.94 25.85 -5.90
#